data_AF-A0A836CMD7-F1
#
_entry.id   AF-A0A836CMD7-F1
#
_cell.length_a   1.000
_cell.length_b   1.000
_cell.length_c   1.000
_cell.angle_alpha   90.00
_cell.angle_beta   90.00
_cell.angle_gamma   90.00
#
_symmetry.space_group_name_H-M   'P 1'
#
loop_
_entity.id
_entity.type
_entity.pdbx_description
1 polymer ?
#
loop_
_entity_poly.entity_id
_entity_poly.type
_entity_poly.pdbx_seq_one_letter_code
_entity_poly.pdbx_strand_id
1 'polypeptide(L)'
;MAPADVPPTDTDITIAKFALNLECLEAEFYSYAAFGYGLSDELRGYGPEPIGGMKAALSPAVQTYAEEIANNEIAHVAVLRAALGDAAPACPQIDIGPAFAAAANAAVGTTLSPAYSPYFSDLWFLTGAFIFEDVGVTAYNGAATLLTNKSVLGAAASILAVEAYHGGSIRTLLYQQEDIVLTPYAFTVGQAITAISALRAAVGGGKDVALETNGVVSIIPTDENALAYARMATEVLAIVYLGSANVPGGFFPDGINM
;
A
#
# COMPACT_ATOMS: atom_id res chain seq x y z
N MET A 1 22.35 27.91 -11.46
CA MET A 1 21.82 26.77 -12.24
C MET A 1 22.11 25.52 -11.44
N ALA A 2 21.09 24.76 -11.06
CA ALA A 2 21.33 23.37 -10.68
C ALA A 2 22.06 22.68 -11.85
N PRO A 3 23.03 21.78 -11.59
CA PRO A 3 23.67 21.04 -12.66
C PRO A 3 22.58 20.36 -13.51
N ALA A 4 22.80 20.30 -14.83
CA ALA A 4 21.92 19.53 -15.70
C ALA A 4 21.87 18.09 -15.16
N ASP A 5 20.67 17.59 -14.90
CA ASP A 5 20.52 16.28 -14.28
C ASP A 5 21.00 15.20 -15.25
N VAL A 6 21.70 14.19 -14.72
CA VAL A 6 22.13 13.04 -15.52
C VAL A 6 20.88 12.30 -16.00
N PRO A 7 20.76 11.85 -17.25
CA PRO A 7 19.60 11.07 -17.68
C PRO A 7 19.32 9.90 -16.71
N PRO A 8 18.04 9.55 -16.44
CA PRO A 8 17.72 8.40 -15.61
C PRO A 8 18.43 7.13 -16.11
N THR A 9 19.03 6.40 -15.18
CA THR A 9 19.67 5.11 -15.46
C THR A 9 18.64 4.00 -15.62
N ASP A 10 19.05 2.84 -16.15
CA ASP A 10 18.19 1.65 -16.21
C ASP A 10 17.70 1.22 -14.82
N THR A 11 18.51 1.45 -13.78
CA THR A 11 18.12 1.21 -12.38
C THR A 11 17.02 2.17 -11.95
N ASP A 12 17.16 3.47 -12.25
CA ASP A 12 16.13 4.47 -11.92
C ASP A 12 14.79 4.14 -12.62
N ILE A 13 14.85 3.74 -13.89
CA ILE A 13 13.68 3.32 -14.67
C ILE A 13 13.06 2.07 -14.07
N THR A 14 13.87 1.06 -13.72
CA THR A 14 13.39 -0.20 -13.11
C THR A 14 12.68 0.07 -11.78
N ILE A 15 13.23 0.97 -10.95
CA ILE A 15 12.61 1.38 -9.69
C ILE A 15 11.28 2.10 -9.94
N ALA A 16 11.23 3.04 -10.89
CA ALA A 16 10.00 3.76 -11.22
C ALA A 16 8.91 2.83 -11.77
N LYS A 17 9.27 1.80 -12.55
CA LYS A 17 8.32 0.76 -12.98
C LYS A 17 7.81 -0.06 -11.82
N PHE A 18 8.69 -0.46 -10.91
CA PHE A 18 8.29 -1.19 -9.70
C PHE A 18 7.31 -0.36 -8.86
N ALA A 19 7.62 0.92 -8.63
CA ALA A 19 6.74 1.85 -7.93
C ALA A 19 5.37 1.97 -8.63
N LEU A 20 5.34 2.11 -9.96
CA LEU A 20 4.09 2.22 -10.72
C LEU A 20 3.14 1.03 -10.48
N ASN A 21 3.65 -0.18 -10.26
CA ASN A 21 2.79 -1.33 -9.95
C ASN A 21 2.10 -1.18 -8.59
N LEU A 22 2.82 -0.71 -7.57
CA LEU A 22 2.26 -0.48 -6.23
C LEU A 22 1.26 0.67 -6.24
N GLU A 23 1.59 1.76 -6.91
CA GLU A 23 0.71 2.91 -7.09
C GLU A 23 -0.57 2.53 -7.85
N CYS A 24 -0.49 1.65 -8.86
CA CYS A 24 -1.68 1.10 -9.49
C CYS A 24 -2.56 0.33 -8.49
N LEU A 25 -1.96 -0.48 -7.60
CA LEU A 25 -2.71 -1.23 -6.58
C LEU A 25 -3.43 -0.29 -5.61
N GLU A 26 -2.73 0.70 -5.07
CA GLU A 26 -3.29 1.66 -4.11
C GLU A 26 -4.34 2.55 -4.78
N ALA A 27 -4.05 3.07 -5.97
CA ALA A 27 -4.98 3.91 -6.72
C ALA A 27 -6.26 3.16 -7.09
N GLU A 28 -6.21 1.89 -7.50
CA GLU A 28 -7.41 1.07 -7.72
C GLU A 28 -8.19 0.86 -6.42
N PHE A 29 -7.52 0.42 -5.36
CA PHE A 29 -8.17 0.17 -4.08
C PHE A 29 -8.91 1.40 -3.55
N TYR A 30 -8.22 2.54 -3.47
CA TYR A 30 -8.79 3.78 -2.94
C TYR A 30 -9.85 4.37 -3.86
N SER A 31 -9.66 4.31 -5.19
CA SER A 31 -10.67 4.79 -6.14
C SER A 31 -11.97 4.00 -6.02
N TYR A 32 -11.89 2.67 -5.92
CA TYR A 32 -13.08 1.85 -5.67
C TYR A 32 -13.69 2.16 -4.31
N ALA A 33 -12.90 2.21 -3.24
CA ALA A 33 -13.41 2.48 -1.89
C ALA A 33 -14.13 3.83 -1.81
N ALA A 34 -13.53 4.90 -2.35
CA ALA A 34 -14.07 6.25 -2.29
C ALA A 34 -15.19 6.50 -3.30
N PHE A 35 -14.96 6.15 -4.57
CA PHE A 35 -15.81 6.57 -5.68
C PHE A 35 -16.73 5.46 -6.20
N GLY A 36 -16.35 4.19 -6.00
CA GLY A 36 -17.07 3.03 -6.51
C GLY A 36 -16.66 2.59 -7.92
N TYR A 37 -15.59 3.17 -8.47
CA TYR A 37 -15.02 2.82 -9.76
C TYR A 37 -13.50 3.02 -9.73
N GLY A 38 -12.79 2.31 -10.60
CA GLY A 38 -11.33 2.29 -10.68
C GLY A 38 -10.72 3.39 -11.54
N LEU A 39 -9.46 3.21 -11.89
CA LEU A 39 -8.72 4.11 -12.77
C LEU A 39 -9.26 4.07 -14.22
N SER A 40 -9.09 5.16 -14.97
CA SER A 40 -9.42 5.15 -16.40
C SER A 40 -8.49 4.20 -17.18
N ASP A 41 -8.96 3.71 -18.32
CA ASP A 41 -8.19 2.82 -19.20
C ASP A 41 -6.83 3.43 -19.56
N GLU A 42 -6.78 4.73 -19.86
CA GLU A 42 -5.55 5.46 -20.19
C GLU A 42 -4.55 5.43 -19.03
N LEU A 43 -5.04 5.66 -17.81
CA LEU A 43 -4.19 5.71 -16.63
C LEU A 43 -3.72 4.30 -16.23
N ARG A 44 -4.51 3.27 -16.49
CA ARG A 44 -4.07 1.86 -16.38
C ARG A 44 -3.09 1.46 -17.47
N GLY A 45 -2.89 2.29 -18.50
CA GLY A 45 -2.14 1.90 -19.69
C GLY A 45 -2.80 0.76 -20.46
N TYR A 46 -4.12 0.71 -20.43
CA TYR A 46 -4.95 -0.35 -20.99
C TYR A 46 -4.66 -1.74 -20.40
N GLY A 47 -4.21 -1.79 -19.13
CA GLY A 47 -4.17 -3.01 -18.33
C GLY A 47 -5.56 -3.58 -18.04
N PRO A 48 -5.67 -4.76 -17.42
CA PRO A 48 -6.95 -5.33 -17.03
C PRO A 48 -7.64 -4.51 -15.92
N GLU A 49 -8.95 -4.64 -15.81
CA GLU A 49 -9.71 -4.15 -14.64
C GLU A 49 -9.30 -4.95 -13.40
N PRO A 50 -9.31 -4.36 -12.19
CA PRO A 50 -9.03 -5.11 -10.99
C PRO A 50 -10.11 -6.14 -10.70
N ILE A 51 -9.72 -7.23 -10.02
CA ILE A 51 -10.65 -8.21 -9.47
C ILE A 51 -11.21 -7.65 -8.16
N GLY A 52 -12.54 -7.64 -8.04
CA GLY A 52 -13.21 -7.10 -6.86
C GLY A 52 -13.43 -5.59 -6.98
N GLY A 53 -13.25 -4.87 -5.87
CA GLY A 53 -13.55 -3.44 -5.81
C GLY A 53 -15.03 -3.15 -5.63
N MET A 54 -15.36 -2.34 -4.62
CA MET A 54 -16.72 -1.80 -4.44
C MET A 54 -16.64 -0.48 -3.67
N LYS A 55 -17.68 0.34 -3.80
CA LYS A 55 -17.79 1.55 -2.97
C LYS A 55 -17.89 1.16 -1.50
N ALA A 56 -17.00 1.70 -0.67
CA ALA A 56 -17.02 1.47 0.76
C ALA A 56 -18.19 2.23 1.42
N ALA A 57 -18.81 1.62 2.43
CA ALA A 57 -19.85 2.26 3.22
C ALA A 57 -19.25 3.17 4.29
N LEU A 58 -18.69 4.31 3.86
CA LEU A 58 -17.96 5.24 4.73
C LEU A 58 -18.86 6.29 5.38
N SER A 59 -18.51 6.71 6.59
CA SER A 59 -19.04 7.92 7.21
C SER A 59 -18.58 9.16 6.44
N PRO A 60 -19.28 10.30 6.56
CA PRO A 60 -18.90 11.51 5.82
C PRO A 60 -17.45 11.96 6.04
N ALA A 61 -16.91 11.80 7.24
CA ALA A 61 -15.52 12.19 7.52
C ALA A 61 -14.52 11.25 6.84
N VAL A 62 -14.69 9.94 7.02
CA VAL A 62 -13.78 8.94 6.42
C VAL A 62 -13.91 8.92 4.90
N GLN A 63 -15.10 9.19 4.35
CA GLN A 63 -15.30 9.39 2.92
C GLN A 63 -14.40 10.51 2.38
N THR A 64 -14.36 11.68 3.03
CA THR A 64 -13.49 12.78 2.55
C THR A 64 -12.00 12.45 2.62
N TYR A 65 -11.57 11.67 3.62
CA TYR A 65 -10.18 11.21 3.71
C TYR A 65 -9.85 10.19 2.61
N ALA A 66 -10.74 9.22 2.38
CA ALA A 66 -10.58 8.24 1.32
C ALA A 66 -10.54 8.90 -0.07
N GLU A 67 -11.35 9.93 -0.30
CA GLU A 67 -11.32 10.71 -1.55
C GLU A 67 -10.00 11.47 -1.72
N GLU A 68 -9.45 12.06 -0.66
CA GLU A 68 -8.15 12.74 -0.73
C GLU A 68 -7.03 11.76 -1.08
N ILE A 69 -6.95 10.63 -0.36
CA ILE A 69 -5.96 9.57 -0.61
C ILE A 69 -6.12 9.05 -2.04
N ALA A 70 -7.34 8.69 -2.47
CA ALA A 70 -7.58 8.20 -3.83
C ALA A 70 -7.09 9.17 -4.90
N ASN A 71 -7.32 10.48 -4.72
CA ASN A 71 -6.83 11.49 -5.66
C ASN A 71 -5.30 11.62 -5.65
N ASN A 72 -4.65 11.38 -4.51
CA ASN A 72 -3.19 11.40 -4.39
C ASN A 72 -2.60 10.20 -5.14
N GLU A 73 -3.13 9.00 -4.94
CA GLU A 73 -2.65 7.80 -5.65
C GLU A 73 -2.90 7.86 -7.17
N ILE A 74 -4.06 8.37 -7.60
CA ILE A 74 -4.33 8.67 -9.02
C ILE A 74 -3.23 9.59 -9.59
N ALA A 75 -2.85 10.62 -8.83
CA ALA A 75 -1.82 11.56 -9.25
C ALA A 75 -0.42 10.93 -9.25
N HIS A 76 -0.10 10.04 -8.30
CA HIS A 76 1.16 9.30 -8.27
C HIS A 76 1.31 8.41 -9.51
N VAL A 77 0.27 7.65 -9.87
CA VAL A 77 0.23 6.86 -11.12
C VAL A 77 0.46 7.78 -12.33
N ALA A 78 -0.23 8.92 -12.40
CA ALA A 78 -0.08 9.87 -13.51
C ALA A 78 1.36 10.43 -13.62
N VAL A 79 1.97 10.79 -12.48
CA VAL A 79 3.35 11.30 -12.41
C VAL A 79 4.34 10.23 -12.86
N LEU A 80 4.23 9.00 -12.38
CA LEU A 80 5.12 7.90 -12.77
C LEU A 80 4.98 7.54 -14.24
N ARG A 81 3.75 7.47 -14.77
CA ARG A 81 3.52 7.25 -16.20
C ARG A 81 4.12 8.36 -17.06
N ALA A 82 3.95 9.63 -16.65
CA ALA A 82 4.54 10.75 -17.36
C ALA A 82 6.08 10.70 -17.34
N ALA A 83 6.67 10.30 -16.21
CA ALA A 83 8.12 10.17 -16.07
C ALA A 83 8.69 8.99 -16.89
N LEU A 84 7.96 7.88 -16.97
CA LEU A 84 8.36 6.67 -17.69
C LEU A 84 8.10 6.76 -19.21
N GLY A 85 7.10 7.53 -19.64
CA GLY A 85 6.71 7.65 -21.05
C GLY A 85 6.41 6.28 -21.67
N ASP A 86 7.00 5.98 -22.83
CA ASP A 86 6.82 4.70 -23.53
C ASP A 86 7.35 3.50 -22.74
N ALA A 87 8.18 3.72 -21.71
CA ALA A 87 8.65 2.65 -20.85
C ALA A 87 7.63 2.28 -19.76
N ALA A 88 6.54 3.03 -19.59
CA ALA A 88 5.55 2.75 -18.55
C ALA A 88 4.80 1.45 -18.85
N PRO A 89 4.91 0.40 -18.02
CA PRO A 89 4.08 -0.78 -18.19
C PRO A 89 2.59 -0.44 -17.99
N ALA A 90 1.72 -1.29 -18.52
CA ALA A 90 0.32 -1.31 -18.10
C ALA A 90 0.25 -1.74 -16.63
N CYS A 91 -0.77 -1.26 -15.88
CA CYS A 91 -1.06 -1.83 -14.56
C CYS A 91 -1.29 -3.35 -14.71
N PRO A 92 -0.74 -4.18 -13.80
CA PRO A 92 -0.92 -5.63 -13.84
C PRO A 92 -2.35 -6.03 -13.44
N GLN A 93 -2.68 -7.32 -13.56
CA GLN A 93 -3.88 -7.84 -12.93
C GLN A 93 -3.75 -7.65 -11.41
N ILE A 94 -4.64 -6.82 -10.86
CA ILE A 94 -4.73 -6.53 -9.44
C ILE A 94 -5.94 -7.26 -8.86
N ASP A 95 -5.83 -7.75 -7.62
CA ASP A 95 -6.94 -8.29 -6.84
C ASP A 95 -7.11 -7.44 -5.57
N ILE A 96 -8.21 -6.68 -5.50
CA ILE A 96 -8.63 -5.87 -4.35
C ILE A 96 -9.95 -6.41 -3.75
N GLY A 97 -10.23 -7.70 -3.95
CA GLY A 97 -11.37 -8.40 -3.37
C GLY A 97 -10.91 -9.64 -2.62
N PRO A 98 -10.91 -10.83 -3.26
CA PRO A 98 -10.43 -12.07 -2.63
C PRO A 98 -9.05 -11.98 -1.95
N ALA A 99 -8.13 -11.15 -2.46
CA ALA A 99 -6.82 -10.96 -1.85
C ALA A 99 -6.89 -10.41 -0.42
N PHE A 100 -7.81 -9.48 -0.14
CA PHE A 100 -8.02 -8.97 1.23
C PHE A 100 -8.49 -10.07 2.18
N ALA A 101 -9.39 -10.95 1.72
CA ALA A 101 -9.83 -12.09 2.50
C ALA A 101 -8.68 -13.07 2.77
N ALA A 102 -7.84 -13.35 1.77
CA ALA A 102 -6.66 -14.18 1.92
C ALA A 102 -5.64 -13.59 2.90
N ALA A 103 -5.39 -12.27 2.80
CA ALA A 103 -4.49 -11.54 3.70
C ALA A 103 -4.99 -11.60 5.15
N ALA A 104 -6.28 -11.34 5.38
CA ALA A 104 -6.87 -11.41 6.71
C ALA A 104 -6.79 -12.82 7.29
N ASN A 105 -7.09 -13.85 6.50
CA ASN A 105 -6.98 -15.25 6.92
C ASN A 105 -5.54 -15.62 7.29
N ALA A 106 -4.57 -15.16 6.50
CA ALA A 106 -3.15 -15.39 6.77
C ALA A 106 -2.70 -14.68 8.05
N ALA A 107 -3.15 -13.45 8.28
CA ALA A 107 -2.81 -12.68 9.47
C ALA A 107 -3.33 -13.34 10.75
N VAL A 108 -4.59 -13.79 10.76
CA VAL A 108 -5.22 -14.38 11.95
C VAL A 108 -5.04 -15.91 12.05
N GLY A 109 -4.44 -16.54 11.05
CA GLY A 109 -4.16 -17.99 11.02
C GLY A 109 -5.39 -18.89 10.89
N THR A 110 -6.54 -18.37 10.44
CA THR A 110 -7.78 -19.13 10.24
C THR A 110 -8.63 -18.52 9.14
N THR A 111 -9.52 -19.31 8.54
CA THR A 111 -10.53 -18.78 7.61
C THR A 111 -11.60 -18.00 8.37
N LEU A 112 -11.74 -16.72 8.05
CA LEU A 112 -12.76 -15.84 8.58
C LEU A 112 -14.11 -16.08 7.89
N SER A 113 -15.19 -15.99 8.67
CA SER A 113 -16.57 -16.06 8.19
C SER A 113 -17.39 -14.90 8.79
N PRO A 114 -17.91 -13.96 7.98
CA PRO A 114 -17.74 -13.86 6.54
C PRO A 114 -16.28 -13.57 6.15
N ALA A 115 -15.95 -13.76 4.87
CA ALA A 115 -14.65 -13.37 4.33
C ALA A 115 -14.42 -11.86 4.52
N TYR A 116 -13.17 -11.48 4.82
CA TYR A 116 -12.85 -10.08 5.05
C TYR A 116 -12.99 -9.25 3.77
N SER A 117 -13.57 -8.06 3.88
CA SER A 117 -13.68 -7.08 2.79
C SER A 117 -13.55 -5.67 3.37
N PRO A 118 -12.66 -4.83 2.84
CA PRO A 118 -12.42 -3.49 3.38
C PRO A 118 -13.59 -2.53 3.16
N TYR A 119 -14.63 -2.92 2.43
CA TYR A 119 -15.64 -2.00 1.94
C TYR A 119 -16.89 -1.89 2.82
N PHE A 120 -16.94 -2.59 3.97
CA PHE A 120 -18.15 -2.66 4.79
C PHE A 120 -18.41 -1.47 5.71
N SER A 121 -17.37 -0.79 6.19
CA SER A 121 -17.47 0.39 7.05
C SER A 121 -16.12 1.08 7.19
N ASP A 122 -16.09 2.25 7.83
CA ASP A 122 -14.88 3.00 8.17
C ASP A 122 -13.77 2.11 8.73
N LEU A 123 -14.10 1.28 9.72
CA LEU A 123 -13.09 0.51 10.43
C LEU A 123 -12.51 -0.63 9.59
N TRP A 124 -13.32 -1.22 8.72
CA TRP A 124 -12.88 -2.24 7.78
C TRP A 124 -12.07 -1.61 6.64
N PHE A 125 -12.45 -0.41 6.20
CA PHE A 125 -11.69 0.33 5.22
C PHE A 125 -10.31 0.69 5.76
N LEU A 126 -10.24 1.32 6.93
CA LEU A 126 -8.99 1.71 7.59
C LEU A 126 -8.10 0.50 7.89
N THR A 127 -8.68 -0.63 8.33
CA THR A 127 -7.92 -1.86 8.58
C THR A 127 -7.37 -2.47 7.28
N GLY A 128 -8.10 -2.34 6.17
CA GLY A 128 -7.63 -2.75 4.84
C GLY A 128 -6.51 -1.84 4.33
N ALA A 129 -6.73 -0.53 4.40
CA ALA A 129 -5.78 0.52 4.03
C ALA A 129 -4.43 0.35 4.75
N PHE A 130 -4.47 0.03 6.06
CA PHE A 130 -3.28 -0.23 6.85
C PHE A 130 -2.34 -1.29 6.23
N ILE A 131 -2.86 -2.26 5.46
CA ILE A 131 -2.03 -3.29 4.82
C ILE A 131 -1.02 -2.66 3.85
N PHE A 132 -1.40 -1.61 3.12
CA PHE A 132 -0.62 -1.05 2.01
C PHE A 132 0.28 0.12 2.41
N GLU A 133 -0.24 1.08 3.16
CA GLU A 133 0.46 2.35 3.42
C GLU A 133 1.89 2.21 3.96
N ASP A 134 2.09 1.34 4.96
CA ASP A 134 3.43 1.14 5.52
C ASP A 134 4.34 0.40 4.52
N VAL A 135 3.77 -0.37 3.59
CA VAL A 135 4.51 -1.00 2.49
C VAL A 135 4.96 0.06 1.49
N GLY A 136 4.10 0.99 1.09
CA GLY A 136 4.44 2.12 0.22
C GLY A 136 5.59 2.96 0.78
N VAL A 137 5.46 3.45 2.02
CA VAL A 137 6.51 4.23 2.71
C VAL A 137 7.84 3.50 2.73
N THR A 138 7.84 2.22 3.12
CA THR A 138 9.08 1.45 3.29
C THR A 138 9.69 1.01 1.95
N ALA A 139 8.88 0.86 0.89
CA ALA A 139 9.33 0.62 -0.46
C ALA A 139 10.07 1.83 -1.04
N TYR A 140 9.47 3.03 -0.95
CA TYR A 140 10.11 4.26 -1.41
C TYR A 140 11.40 4.56 -0.65
N ASN A 141 11.39 4.40 0.67
CA ASN A 141 12.59 4.60 1.49
C ASN A 141 13.69 3.59 1.13
N GLY A 142 13.33 2.32 0.91
CA GLY A 142 14.27 1.29 0.44
C GLY A 142 14.87 1.59 -0.93
N ALA A 143 14.08 2.16 -1.84
CA ALA A 143 14.52 2.53 -3.17
C ALA A 143 15.38 3.81 -3.20
N ALA A 144 15.20 4.73 -2.25
CA ALA A 144 15.81 6.06 -2.27
C ALA A 144 17.35 6.04 -2.42
N THR A 145 18.03 5.09 -1.78
CA THR A 145 19.50 4.98 -1.85
C THR A 145 20.02 4.41 -3.16
N LEU A 146 19.14 3.79 -3.96
CA LEU A 146 19.47 3.18 -5.26
C LEU A 146 19.29 4.18 -6.41
N LEU A 147 18.55 5.27 -6.18
CA LEU A 147 18.29 6.31 -7.18
C LEU A 147 19.50 7.20 -7.40
N THR A 148 19.91 7.34 -8.66
CA THR A 148 21.09 8.12 -9.04
C THR A 148 20.74 9.48 -9.65
N ASN A 149 19.66 9.53 -10.43
CA ASN A 149 19.09 10.78 -10.97
C ASN A 149 18.44 11.60 -9.85
N LYS A 150 18.76 12.90 -9.76
CA LYS A 150 18.33 13.75 -8.63
C LYS A 150 16.89 14.21 -8.73
N SER A 151 16.36 14.37 -9.94
CA SER A 151 14.95 14.67 -10.19
C SER A 151 14.07 13.47 -9.86
N VAL A 152 14.47 12.26 -10.24
CA VAL A 152 13.76 11.01 -9.89
C VAL A 152 13.80 10.79 -8.39
N LEU A 153 14.96 10.97 -7.74
CA LEU A 153 15.06 10.92 -6.28
C LEU A 153 14.17 11.98 -5.61
N GLY A 154 14.14 13.21 -6.13
CA GLY A 154 13.28 14.28 -5.60
C GLY A 154 11.79 13.98 -5.75
N ALA A 155 11.38 13.38 -6.87
CA ALA A 155 10.01 12.93 -7.09
C ALA A 155 9.64 11.78 -6.13
N ALA A 156 10.49 10.75 -6.04
CA ALA A 156 10.29 9.62 -5.13
C ALA A 156 10.25 10.06 -3.66
N ALA A 157 11.08 11.02 -3.26
CA ALA A 157 11.06 11.60 -1.91
C ALA A 157 9.78 12.39 -1.63
N SER A 158 9.23 13.06 -2.65
CA SER A 158 7.94 13.77 -2.53
C SER A 158 6.79 12.78 -2.35
N ILE A 159 6.76 11.70 -3.13
CA ILE A 159 5.73 10.64 -3.00
C ILE A 159 5.84 9.96 -1.63
N LEU A 160 7.05 9.55 -1.22
CA LEU A 160 7.32 8.99 0.11
C LEU A 160 6.73 9.86 1.24
N ALA A 161 6.86 11.19 1.14
CA ALA A 161 6.32 12.10 2.15
C ALA A 161 4.79 12.05 2.20
N VAL A 162 4.11 11.95 1.04
CA VAL A 162 2.65 11.80 0.95
C VAL A 162 2.22 10.46 1.55
N GLU A 163 2.86 9.35 1.16
CA GLU A 163 2.63 8.01 1.75
C GLU A 163 2.79 8.03 3.28
N ALA A 164 3.78 8.76 3.78
CA ALA A 164 4.01 8.87 5.23
C ALA A 164 2.87 9.63 5.94
N TYR A 165 2.26 10.63 5.29
CA TYR A 165 1.08 11.31 5.83
C TYR A 165 -0.16 10.41 5.79
N HIS A 166 -0.36 9.67 4.69
CA HIS A 166 -1.44 8.70 4.56
C HIS A 166 -1.33 7.64 5.67
N GLY A 167 -0.21 6.93 5.76
CA GLY A 167 0.05 5.91 6.77
C GLY A 167 -0.07 6.44 8.20
N GLY A 168 0.52 7.60 8.50
CA GLY A 168 0.40 8.23 9.83
C GLY A 168 -1.05 8.56 10.20
N SER A 169 -1.86 9.02 9.25
CA SER A 169 -3.28 9.33 9.47
C SER A 169 -4.09 8.07 9.76
N ILE A 170 -3.91 7.00 8.97
CA ILE A 170 -4.60 5.72 9.12
C ILE A 170 -4.24 5.07 10.45
N ARG A 171 -2.96 5.04 10.81
CA ARG A 171 -2.49 4.51 12.10
C ARG A 171 -3.08 5.28 13.28
N THR A 172 -3.18 6.61 13.17
CA THR A 172 -3.81 7.45 14.21
C THR A 172 -5.29 7.13 14.38
N LEU A 173 -6.05 7.01 13.28
CA LEU A 173 -7.48 6.68 13.31
C LEU A 173 -7.75 5.26 13.84
N LEU A 174 -6.88 4.31 13.54
CA LEU A 174 -6.97 2.95 14.05
C LEU A 174 -6.63 2.86 15.54
N TYR A 175 -5.59 3.58 15.98
CA TYR A 175 -5.21 3.62 17.39
C TYR A 175 -6.34 4.15 18.28
N GLN A 176 -7.05 5.19 17.83
CA GLN A 176 -8.23 5.72 18.53
C GLN A 176 -9.38 4.71 18.69
N GLN A 177 -9.36 3.63 17.92
CA GLN A 177 -10.41 2.62 17.82
C GLN A 177 -9.90 1.22 18.17
N GLU A 178 -8.71 1.10 18.75
CA GLU A 178 -8.02 -0.20 18.88
C GLU A 178 -8.76 -1.21 19.76
N ASP A 179 -9.55 -0.73 20.72
CA ASP A 179 -10.37 -1.56 21.63
C ASP A 179 -11.71 -2.00 21.01
N ILE A 180 -12.08 -1.47 19.84
CA ILE A 180 -13.35 -1.83 19.19
C ILE A 180 -13.24 -3.26 18.64
N VAL A 181 -14.25 -4.09 18.93
CA VAL A 181 -14.37 -5.43 18.36
C VAL A 181 -14.85 -5.37 16.91
N LEU A 182 -14.09 -5.98 16.00
CA LEU A 182 -14.42 -6.09 14.58
C LEU A 182 -15.52 -7.12 14.35
N THR A 183 -16.76 -6.78 14.69
CA THR A 183 -17.93 -7.67 14.54
C THR A 183 -18.17 -8.03 13.06
N PRO A 184 -18.41 -9.32 12.71
CA PRO A 184 -18.71 -10.45 13.59
C PRO A 184 -17.49 -11.25 14.06
N TYR A 185 -16.27 -10.80 13.79
CA TYR A 185 -15.08 -11.43 14.34
C TYR A 185 -14.95 -11.17 15.84
N ALA A 186 -14.36 -12.14 16.55
CA ALA A 186 -14.22 -12.11 18.01
C ALA A 186 -12.88 -11.50 18.47
N PHE A 187 -12.31 -10.57 17.68
CA PHE A 187 -11.07 -9.87 18.00
C PHE A 187 -11.23 -8.35 17.82
N THR A 188 -10.40 -7.59 18.54
CA THR A 188 -10.37 -6.12 18.43
C THR A 188 -9.57 -5.64 17.22
N VAL A 189 -9.73 -4.38 16.88
CA VAL A 189 -8.92 -3.70 15.87
C VAL A 189 -7.44 -3.80 16.21
N GLY A 190 -7.05 -3.52 17.45
CA GLY A 190 -5.66 -3.63 17.90
C GLY A 190 -5.09 -5.04 17.71
N GLN A 191 -5.90 -6.08 17.97
CA GLN A 191 -5.52 -7.47 17.70
C GLN A 191 -5.36 -7.76 16.20
N ALA A 192 -6.25 -7.24 15.36
CA ALA A 192 -6.15 -7.38 13.90
C ALA A 192 -4.88 -6.69 13.36
N ILE A 193 -4.62 -5.45 13.78
CA ILE A 193 -3.45 -4.68 13.34
C ILE A 193 -2.15 -5.31 13.83
N THR A 194 -2.13 -5.84 15.05
CA THR A 194 -0.99 -6.62 15.57
C THR A 194 -0.72 -7.85 14.70
N ALA A 195 -1.78 -8.59 14.33
CA ALA A 195 -1.66 -9.77 13.48
C ALA A 195 -1.16 -9.43 12.07
N ILE A 196 -1.67 -8.36 11.45
CA ILE A 196 -1.21 -7.87 10.14
C ILE A 196 0.25 -7.44 10.21
N SER A 197 0.63 -6.68 11.23
CA SER A 197 2.02 -6.22 11.42
C SER A 197 2.96 -7.42 11.60
N ALA A 198 2.56 -8.43 12.38
CA ALA A 198 3.33 -9.65 12.57
C ALA A 198 3.52 -10.44 11.27
N LEU A 199 2.48 -10.55 10.44
CA LEU A 199 2.57 -11.20 9.13
C LEU A 199 3.53 -10.44 8.21
N ARG A 200 3.39 -9.12 8.09
CA ARG A 200 4.29 -8.29 7.28
C ARG A 200 5.72 -8.31 7.79
N ALA A 201 5.94 -8.34 9.10
CA ALA A 201 7.27 -8.53 9.68
C ALA A 201 7.86 -9.89 9.30
N ALA A 202 7.08 -10.98 9.36
CA ALA A 202 7.54 -12.33 9.06
C ALA A 202 8.03 -12.49 7.61
N VAL A 203 7.35 -11.87 6.64
CA VAL A 203 7.73 -11.96 5.21
C VAL A 203 8.57 -10.78 4.72
N GLY A 204 8.54 -9.66 5.45
CA GLY A 204 9.16 -8.39 5.09
C GLY A 204 10.40 -8.03 5.91
N GLY A 205 11.13 -9.04 6.42
CA GLY A 205 12.44 -8.86 7.06
C GLY A 205 12.43 -8.28 8.47
N GLY A 206 11.33 -8.43 9.22
CA GLY A 206 11.19 -7.92 10.59
C GLY A 206 10.92 -6.41 10.68
N LYS A 207 10.67 -5.75 9.55
CA LYS A 207 10.57 -4.29 9.40
C LYS A 207 9.14 -3.77 9.58
N ASP A 208 8.48 -4.17 10.66
CA ASP A 208 7.10 -3.76 10.95
C ASP A 208 6.86 -3.70 12.45
N VAL A 209 5.91 -2.85 12.87
CA VAL A 209 5.52 -2.67 14.26
C VAL A 209 4.01 -2.43 14.34
N ALA A 210 3.39 -2.97 15.39
CA ALA A 210 1.97 -2.75 15.68
C ALA A 210 1.71 -1.30 16.16
N LEU A 211 0.45 -0.98 16.47
CA LEU A 211 0.06 0.35 16.99
C LEU A 211 0.54 0.60 18.42
N GLU A 212 0.83 -0.46 19.17
CA GLU A 212 1.41 -0.40 20.50
C GLU A 212 2.43 -1.52 20.68
N THR A 213 3.57 -1.23 21.32
CA THR A 213 4.54 -2.22 21.77
C THR A 213 4.90 -1.95 23.22
N ASN A 214 4.61 -2.90 24.12
CA ASN A 214 4.90 -2.80 25.56
C ASN A 214 4.32 -1.53 26.24
N GLY A 215 3.10 -1.12 25.90
CA GLY A 215 2.48 0.09 26.47
C GLY A 215 2.97 1.40 25.83
N VAL A 216 3.75 1.33 24.75
CA VAL A 216 4.24 2.49 24.00
C VAL A 216 3.59 2.52 22.63
N VAL A 217 2.87 3.60 22.35
CA VAL A 217 2.20 3.85 21.07
C VAL A 217 3.22 4.00 19.94
N SER A 218 2.91 3.40 18.79
CA SER A 218 3.71 3.43 17.57
C SER A 218 2.82 3.71 16.35
N ILE A 219 2.43 4.99 16.22
CA ILE A 219 1.70 5.49 15.04
C ILE A 219 2.61 5.77 13.83
N ILE A 220 3.93 5.63 13.97
CA ILE A 220 4.90 5.75 12.88
C ILE A 220 5.85 4.54 12.96
N PRO A 221 5.86 3.62 11.98
CA PRO A 221 6.72 2.45 12.05
C PRO A 221 8.18 2.82 11.75
N THR A 222 9.03 2.73 12.76
CA THR A 222 10.45 3.12 12.68
C THR A 222 11.36 2.12 13.37
N ASP A 223 12.64 2.12 12.98
CA ASP A 223 13.69 1.39 13.68
C ASP A 223 14.06 2.06 15.02
N GLU A 224 15.05 1.49 15.72
CA GLU A 224 15.53 2.01 17.01
C GLU A 224 16.09 3.45 16.96
N ASN A 225 16.37 3.98 15.76
CA ASN A 225 16.87 5.33 15.54
C ASN A 225 15.76 6.30 15.09
N ALA A 226 14.49 5.87 15.15
CA ALA A 226 13.34 6.61 14.63
C ALA A 226 13.44 6.90 13.12
N LEU A 227 14.10 6.02 12.36
CA LEU A 227 14.11 6.06 10.90
C LEU A 227 13.01 5.15 10.37
N ALA A 228 12.25 5.63 9.37
CA ALA A 228 11.30 4.77 8.67
C ALA A 228 12.03 3.52 8.15
N TYR A 229 11.41 2.35 8.23
CA TYR A 229 12.04 1.15 7.72
C TYR A 229 12.30 1.25 6.21
N ALA A 230 13.30 0.52 5.74
CA ALA A 230 13.67 0.44 4.32
C ALA A 230 13.57 -1.02 3.87
N ARG A 231 12.60 -1.34 3.00
CA ARG A 231 12.41 -2.69 2.47
C ARG A 231 13.06 -2.85 1.10
N MET A 232 13.64 -4.02 0.86
CA MET A 232 14.07 -4.45 -0.47
C MET A 232 12.85 -4.79 -1.32
N ALA A 233 12.96 -4.69 -2.65
CA ALA A 233 11.90 -5.07 -3.57
C ALA A 233 11.36 -6.50 -3.30
N THR A 234 12.23 -7.46 -2.95
CA THR A 234 11.80 -8.82 -2.60
C THR A 234 10.98 -8.88 -1.31
N GLU A 235 11.27 -8.05 -0.32
CA GLU A 235 10.49 -7.98 0.92
C GLU A 235 9.11 -7.36 0.66
N VAL A 236 9.05 -6.34 -0.19
CA VAL A 236 7.79 -5.74 -0.65
C VAL A 236 6.95 -6.77 -1.42
N LEU A 237 7.55 -7.45 -2.39
CA LEU A 237 6.86 -8.49 -3.18
C LEU A 237 6.35 -9.63 -2.32
N ALA A 238 7.11 -10.08 -1.32
CA ALA A 238 6.66 -11.11 -0.40
C ALA A 238 5.39 -10.70 0.37
N ILE A 239 5.24 -9.41 0.71
CA ILE A 239 4.02 -8.87 1.33
C ILE A 239 2.87 -8.83 0.32
N VAL A 240 3.04 -8.17 -0.82
CA VAL A 240 1.94 -7.98 -1.77
C VAL A 240 1.52 -9.27 -2.49
N TYR A 241 2.41 -10.27 -2.56
CA TYR A 241 2.08 -11.62 -3.03
C TYR A 241 1.55 -12.56 -1.94
N LEU A 242 1.44 -12.07 -0.70
CA LEU A 242 1.00 -12.83 0.48
C LEU A 242 1.80 -14.12 0.72
N GLY A 243 3.13 -14.06 0.55
CA GLY A 243 4.00 -15.20 0.79
C GLY A 243 5.45 -14.97 0.37
N SER A 244 5.76 -15.18 -0.90
CA SER A 244 7.14 -15.18 -1.41
C SER A 244 7.28 -14.27 -2.62
N ALA A 245 8.39 -13.54 -2.69
CA ALA A 245 8.73 -12.68 -3.83
C ALA A 245 8.79 -13.40 -5.18
N ASN A 246 9.00 -14.72 -5.17
CA ASN A 246 9.21 -15.52 -6.39
C ASN A 246 7.93 -16.20 -6.89
N VAL A 247 6.83 -16.10 -6.15
CA VAL A 247 5.56 -16.76 -6.48
C VAL A 247 4.47 -15.70 -6.46
N PRO A 248 4.04 -15.19 -7.63
CA PRO A 248 2.91 -14.29 -7.73
C PRO A 248 1.66 -14.82 -7.04
N GLY A 249 0.82 -13.90 -6.57
CA GLY A 249 -0.34 -14.20 -5.75
C GLY A 249 -0.85 -12.95 -5.05
N GLY A 250 -1.74 -13.14 -4.08
CA GLY A 250 -2.28 -12.05 -3.28
C GLY A 250 -2.86 -10.93 -4.13
N PHE A 251 -2.36 -9.72 -3.93
CA PHE A 251 -2.84 -8.50 -4.59
C PHE A 251 -2.40 -8.39 -6.06
N PHE A 252 -1.46 -9.24 -6.50
CA PHE A 252 -0.97 -9.33 -7.88
C PHE A 252 -0.97 -10.81 -8.32
N PRO A 253 -2.15 -11.40 -8.60
CA PRO A 253 -2.30 -12.82 -8.91
C PRO A 253 -1.37 -13.32 -10.03
N ASP A 254 -1.14 -12.49 -11.05
CA ASP A 254 -0.30 -12.83 -12.21
C ASP A 254 1.11 -12.21 -12.14
N GLY A 255 1.40 -11.48 -11.06
CA GLY A 255 2.67 -10.79 -10.84
C GLY A 255 2.65 -9.31 -11.26
N ILE A 256 3.78 -8.63 -11.05
CA ILE A 256 3.96 -7.23 -11.46
C ILE A 256 4.46 -7.16 -12.92
N ASN A 257 4.22 -6.03 -13.58
CA ASN A 257 4.73 -5.74 -14.92
C ASN A 257 6.01 -4.89 -14.86
N MET A 258 7.04 -5.25 -15.64
CA MET A 258 8.36 -4.58 -15.68
C MET A 258 8.78 -4.22 -17.09
#